data_AF-A0A2N7AWL8-F1
#
_entry.id   AF-A0A2N7AWL8-F1
#
_cell.length_a   1.000
_cell.length_b   1.000
_cell.length_c   1.000
_cell.angle_alpha   90.00
_cell.angle_beta   90.00
_cell.angle_gamma   90.00
#
_symmetry.space_group_name_H-M   'P 1'
#
loop_
_entity.id
_entity.type
_entity.pdbx_description
1 polymer ?
#
loop_
_entity_poly.entity_id
_entity_poly.type
_entity_poly.pdbx_seq_one_letter_code
_entity_poly.pdbx_strand_id
1 'polypeptide(L)'
;MSSFGRVSKNLIKYRMRLVTILLVLHIFVIVAAQIYDFIFHNSDITSFTGGVVIIMIVGIILLAIAIENTYSSDKYRLIPISDTQLYFSNMMTALISLIYLIIGELIIYSVAVKIFPNPYDDFMIRHFNSVQQYFFKFEILVTFILGVLLIWAGISLLHLVIDWIDGFLPFKNQSIGKIILEVIVVGILSVPFKIITENIFDILTTGNAGNTFTDEIHLLSMGIVIVIVWILVFVSTNLYIMNRWSETTK
;
A
#
# COMPACT_ATOMS: atom_id res chain seq x y z
N MET A 1 15.49 -11.87 -25.21
CA MET A 1 14.83 -11.01 -24.20
C MET A 1 14.16 -11.93 -23.18
N SER A 2 14.54 -11.84 -21.90
CA SER A 2 14.10 -12.79 -20.87
C SER A 2 12.57 -12.77 -20.67
N SER A 3 12.00 -13.94 -20.37
CA SER A 3 10.57 -14.12 -20.05
C SER A 3 10.09 -13.13 -18.97
N PHE A 4 10.95 -12.83 -18.01
CA PHE A 4 10.77 -11.83 -16.94
C PHE A 4 10.34 -10.44 -17.45
N GLY A 5 11.06 -9.88 -18.43
CA GLY A 5 10.78 -8.53 -18.93
C GLY A 5 9.40 -8.43 -19.62
N ARG A 6 8.95 -9.52 -20.25
CA ARG A 6 7.65 -9.56 -20.94
C ARG A 6 6.48 -9.65 -19.95
N VAL A 7 6.65 -10.38 -18.85
CA VAL A 7 5.65 -10.46 -17.76
C VAL A 7 5.51 -9.13 -17.05
N SER A 8 6.64 -8.55 -16.60
CA SER A 8 6.67 -7.25 -15.93
C SER A 8 6.04 -6.14 -16.78
N LYS A 9 6.29 -6.14 -18.10
CA LYS A 9 5.72 -5.15 -19.03
C LYS A 9 4.19 -5.24 -19.15
N ASN A 10 3.63 -6.43 -19.10
CA ASN A 10 2.18 -6.59 -19.18
C ASN A 10 1.50 -6.22 -17.86
N LEU A 11 2.10 -6.63 -16.72
CA LEU A 11 1.61 -6.27 -15.39
C LEU A 11 1.62 -4.75 -15.18
N ILE A 12 2.74 -4.08 -15.50
CA ILE A 12 2.85 -2.63 -15.34
C ILE A 12 1.89 -1.89 -16.26
N LYS A 13 1.69 -2.33 -17.51
CA LYS A 13 0.75 -1.68 -18.44
C LYS A 13 -0.69 -1.70 -17.90
N TYR A 14 -1.12 -2.83 -17.35
CA TYR A 14 -2.45 -2.96 -16.76
C TYR A 14 -2.61 -2.04 -15.54
N ARG A 15 -1.64 -2.05 -14.62
CA ARG A 15 -1.67 -1.26 -13.39
C ARG A 15 -1.57 0.24 -13.64
N MET A 16 -0.69 0.65 -14.55
CA MET A 16 -0.58 2.06 -14.95
C MET A 16 -1.88 2.56 -15.58
N ARG A 17 -2.58 1.73 -16.36
CA ARG A 17 -3.90 2.09 -16.88
C ARG A 17 -4.92 2.29 -15.74
N LEU A 18 -4.94 1.42 -14.74
CA LEU A 18 -5.81 1.57 -13.56
C LEU A 18 -5.52 2.88 -12.82
N VAL A 19 -4.25 3.15 -12.51
CA VAL A 19 -3.82 4.38 -11.83
C VAL A 19 -4.16 5.62 -12.67
N THR A 20 -3.94 5.57 -13.99
CA THR A 20 -4.28 6.69 -14.89
C THR A 20 -5.78 6.99 -14.86
N ILE A 21 -6.64 5.97 -14.86
CA ILE A 21 -8.09 6.15 -14.78
C ILE A 21 -8.48 6.82 -13.45
N LEU A 22 -7.86 6.41 -12.34
CA LEU A 22 -8.09 7.05 -11.03
C LEU A 22 -7.69 8.53 -11.03
N LEU A 23 -6.51 8.86 -11.56
CA LEU A 23 -6.03 10.24 -11.64
C LEU A 23 -6.97 11.11 -12.49
N VAL A 24 -7.42 10.59 -13.64
CA VAL A 24 -8.38 11.29 -14.51
C VAL A 24 -9.73 11.48 -13.82
N LEU A 25 -10.21 10.45 -13.11
CA LEU A 25 -11.44 10.54 -12.33
C LEU A 25 -11.33 11.63 -11.25
N HIS A 26 -10.19 11.70 -10.55
CA HIS A 26 -9.96 12.71 -9.53
C HIS A 26 -9.99 14.12 -10.11
N ILE A 27 -9.30 14.36 -11.23
CA ILE A 27 -9.34 15.64 -11.95
C ILE A 27 -10.78 16.01 -12.30
N PHE A 28 -11.56 15.05 -12.80
CA PHE A 28 -12.97 15.27 -13.14
C PHE A 28 -13.81 15.67 -11.91
N VAL A 29 -13.61 15.01 -10.77
CA VAL A 29 -14.31 15.34 -9.51
C VAL A 29 -13.94 16.75 -9.02
N ILE A 30 -12.65 17.13 -9.07
CA ILE A 30 -12.20 18.47 -8.71
C ILE A 30 -12.89 19.52 -9.59
N VAL A 31 -12.90 19.33 -10.90
CA VAL A 31 -13.55 20.27 -11.84
C VAL A 31 -15.05 20.35 -11.59
N ALA A 32 -15.72 19.21 -11.38
CA ALA A 32 -17.15 19.17 -11.11
C ALA A 32 -17.52 19.89 -9.80
N ALA A 33 -16.72 19.72 -8.76
CA ALA A 33 -16.89 20.44 -7.49
C ALA A 33 -16.77 21.96 -7.68
N GLN A 34 -15.77 22.42 -8.44
CA GLN A 34 -15.59 23.84 -8.70
C GLN A 34 -16.72 24.45 -9.55
N ILE A 35 -17.27 23.70 -10.51
CA ILE A 35 -18.44 24.13 -11.28
C ILE A 35 -19.67 24.25 -10.36
N TYR A 36 -19.85 23.30 -9.44
CA TYR A 36 -20.94 23.32 -8.48
C TYR A 36 -20.86 24.57 -7.58
N ASP A 37 -19.69 24.86 -7.01
CA ASP A 37 -19.48 26.02 -6.16
C ASP A 37 -19.75 27.34 -6.92
N PHE A 38 -19.32 27.40 -8.19
CA PHE A 38 -19.58 28.55 -9.06
C PHE A 38 -21.09 28.78 -9.33
N ILE A 39 -21.88 27.71 -9.51
CA ILE A 39 -23.32 27.83 -9.79
C ILE A 39 -24.11 28.20 -8.53
N PHE A 40 -23.85 27.51 -7.43
CA PHE A 40 -24.66 27.61 -6.21
C PHE A 40 -24.17 28.68 -5.23
N HIS A 41 -23.08 29.40 -5.57
CA HIS A 41 -22.47 30.43 -4.73
C HIS A 41 -22.19 29.92 -3.31
N ASN A 42 -21.87 28.63 -3.19
CA ASN A 42 -21.55 28.04 -1.90
C ASN A 42 -20.12 28.43 -1.56
N SER A 43 -19.93 29.19 -0.49
CA SER A 43 -18.61 29.62 -0.02
C SER A 43 -17.95 28.59 0.91
N ASP A 44 -18.65 27.50 1.23
CA ASP A 44 -18.07 26.42 2.02
C ASP A 44 -16.99 25.71 1.21
N ILE A 45 -15.77 25.80 1.73
CA ILE A 45 -14.58 25.64 0.93
C ILE A 45 -14.22 24.15 0.82
N THR A 46 -14.29 23.60 -0.40
CA THR A 46 -13.97 22.19 -0.67
C THR A 46 -12.49 21.92 -0.45
N SER A 47 -12.11 21.21 0.63
CA SER A 47 -10.71 20.77 0.82
C SER A 47 -10.35 19.69 -0.20
N PHE A 48 -9.32 19.96 -1.00
CA PHE A 48 -8.80 18.97 -1.95
C PHE A 48 -8.03 17.83 -1.27
N THR A 49 -7.56 18.07 -0.04
CA THR A 49 -6.82 17.09 0.75
C THR A 49 -7.63 15.81 0.98
N GLY A 50 -8.93 15.92 1.25
CA GLY A 50 -9.82 14.77 1.42
C GLY A 50 -9.94 13.91 0.14
N GLY A 51 -10.01 14.56 -1.03
CA GLY A 51 -10.07 13.87 -2.32
C GLY A 51 -8.80 13.06 -2.59
N VAL A 52 -7.63 13.64 -2.35
CA VAL A 52 -6.33 12.96 -2.47
C VAL A 52 -6.28 11.72 -1.57
N VAL A 53 -6.69 11.84 -0.31
CA VAL A 53 -6.68 10.71 0.64
C VAL A 53 -7.58 9.57 0.16
N ILE A 54 -8.79 9.89 -0.32
CA ILE A 54 -9.72 8.87 -0.83
C ILE A 54 -9.13 8.16 -2.05
N ILE A 55 -8.59 8.91 -3.02
CA ILE A 55 -8.01 8.32 -4.23
C ILE A 55 -6.77 7.48 -3.91
N MET A 56 -5.96 7.91 -2.94
CA MET A 56 -4.83 7.12 -2.45
C MET A 56 -5.28 5.79 -1.84
N ILE A 57 -6.30 5.80 -0.97
CA ILE A 57 -6.84 4.57 -0.36
C ILE A 57 -7.39 3.63 -1.44
N VAL A 58 -8.23 4.15 -2.35
CA VAL A 58 -8.81 3.36 -3.45
C VAL A 58 -7.71 2.78 -4.34
N GLY A 59 -6.69 3.58 -4.67
CA GLY A 59 -5.54 3.14 -5.46
C GLY A 59 -4.74 2.03 -4.79
N ILE A 60 -4.48 2.13 -3.49
CA ILE A 60 -3.79 1.09 -2.71
C ILE A 60 -4.58 -0.22 -2.71
N ILE A 61 -5.90 -0.15 -2.53
CA ILE A 61 -6.79 -1.32 -2.54
C ILE A 61 -6.82 -1.97 -3.93
N LEU A 62 -6.99 -1.19 -5.00
CA LEU A 62 -7.02 -1.72 -6.37
C LEU A 62 -5.68 -2.35 -6.77
N LEU A 63 -4.57 -1.78 -6.33
CA LEU A 63 -3.25 -2.37 -6.53
C LEU A 63 -3.08 -3.66 -5.72
N ALA A 64 -3.56 -3.73 -4.48
CA ALA A 64 -3.58 -4.97 -3.68
C ALA A 64 -4.37 -6.08 -4.39
N ILE A 65 -5.57 -5.78 -4.90
CA ILE A 65 -6.37 -6.73 -5.67
C ILE A 65 -5.62 -7.17 -6.94
N ALA A 66 -4.93 -6.26 -7.63
CA ALA A 66 -4.15 -6.59 -8.81
C ALA A 66 -2.90 -7.44 -8.50
N ILE A 67 -2.35 -7.34 -7.28
CA ILE A 67 -1.26 -8.20 -6.79
C ILE A 67 -1.80 -9.62 -6.63
N GLU A 68 -2.91 -9.81 -5.90
CA GLU A 68 -3.50 -11.12 -5.63
C GLU A 68 -3.99 -11.82 -6.89
N ASN A 69 -4.66 -11.09 -7.79
CA ASN A 69 -5.08 -11.64 -9.08
C ASN A 69 -3.91 -12.16 -9.94
N THR A 70 -2.69 -11.68 -9.71
CA THR A 70 -1.50 -12.18 -10.41
C THR A 70 -1.05 -13.53 -9.86
N TYR A 71 -1.24 -13.79 -8.55
CA TYR A 71 -0.91 -15.06 -7.91
C TYR A 71 -1.93 -16.15 -8.20
N SER A 72 -3.22 -15.79 -8.25
CA SER A 72 -4.31 -16.75 -8.47
C SER A 72 -4.59 -17.06 -9.96
N SER A 73 -4.05 -16.28 -10.91
CA SER A 73 -4.36 -16.48 -12.33
C SER A 73 -3.45 -17.52 -13.01
N ASP A 74 -4.09 -18.54 -13.61
CA ASP A 74 -3.44 -19.59 -14.40
C ASP A 74 -2.56 -19.05 -15.55
N LYS A 75 -2.89 -17.86 -16.06
CA LYS A 75 -2.15 -17.20 -17.14
C LYS A 75 -0.68 -16.94 -16.79
N TYR A 76 -0.38 -16.67 -15.53
CA TYR A 76 0.98 -16.35 -15.07
C TYR A 76 1.72 -17.59 -14.57
N ARG A 77 1.00 -18.64 -14.14
CA ARG A 77 1.56 -19.94 -13.74
C ARG A 77 2.08 -20.77 -14.91
N LEU A 78 1.53 -20.59 -16.12
CA LEU A 78 1.99 -21.28 -17.33
C LEU A 78 3.27 -20.68 -17.96
N ILE A 79 3.78 -19.59 -17.40
CA ILE A 79 4.99 -18.94 -17.89
C ILE A 79 6.18 -19.60 -17.18
N PRO A 80 7.22 -20.06 -17.90
CA PRO A 80 8.41 -20.66 -17.28
C PRO A 80 9.26 -19.57 -16.60
N ILE A 81 8.84 -19.17 -15.39
CA ILE A 81 9.52 -18.26 -14.48
C ILE A 81 9.48 -18.88 -13.08
N SER A 82 10.49 -18.62 -12.25
CA SER A 82 10.46 -19.09 -10.87
C SER A 82 9.45 -18.29 -10.04
N ASP A 83 8.87 -18.93 -9.03
CA ASP A 83 7.91 -18.32 -8.09
C ASP A 83 8.49 -17.07 -7.42
N THR A 84 9.76 -17.12 -7.04
CA THR A 84 10.50 -15.96 -6.50
C THR A 84 10.55 -14.81 -7.50
N GLN A 85 10.86 -15.07 -8.78
CA GLN A 85 10.91 -14.02 -9.80
C GLN A 85 9.53 -13.44 -10.09
N LEU A 86 8.48 -14.28 -10.09
CA LEU A 86 7.10 -13.81 -10.22
C LEU A 86 6.72 -12.92 -9.03
N TYR A 87 7.02 -13.33 -7.79
CA TYR A 87 6.74 -12.56 -6.58
C TYR A 87 7.40 -11.19 -6.60
N PHE A 88 8.71 -11.12 -6.86
CA PHE A 88 9.44 -9.86 -6.93
C PHE A 88 8.99 -8.98 -8.10
N SER A 89 8.74 -9.56 -9.28
CA SER A 89 8.17 -8.81 -10.41
C SER A 89 6.81 -8.20 -10.05
N ASN A 90 5.98 -8.98 -9.38
CA ASN A 90 4.65 -8.58 -8.97
C ASN A 90 4.69 -7.42 -7.98
N MET A 91 5.47 -7.54 -6.91
CA MET A 91 5.63 -6.48 -5.91
C MET A 91 6.31 -5.23 -6.47
N MET A 92 7.38 -5.40 -7.26
CA MET A 92 8.11 -4.27 -7.85
C MET A 92 7.23 -3.47 -8.83
N THR A 93 6.47 -4.14 -9.68
CA THR A 93 5.56 -3.44 -10.61
C THR A 93 4.41 -2.75 -9.90
N ALA A 94 3.93 -3.29 -8.76
CA ALA A 94 2.96 -2.61 -7.91
C ALA A 94 3.55 -1.38 -7.24
N LEU A 95 4.78 -1.48 -6.71
CA LEU A 95 5.51 -0.36 -6.11
C LEU A 95 5.72 0.79 -7.12
N ILE A 96 6.16 0.48 -8.34
CA ILE A 96 6.32 1.49 -9.39
C ILE A 96 4.97 2.17 -9.72
N SER A 97 3.87 1.40 -9.71
CA SER A 97 2.53 1.94 -9.95
C SER A 97 2.04 2.81 -8.79
N LEU A 98 2.40 2.48 -7.54
CA LEU A 98 2.12 3.32 -6.37
C LEU A 98 2.90 4.63 -6.43
N ILE A 99 4.19 4.58 -6.78
CA ILE A 99 5.01 5.79 -6.97
C ILE A 99 4.37 6.69 -8.04
N TYR A 100 3.89 6.09 -9.14
CA TYR A 100 3.19 6.84 -10.19
C TYR A 100 1.90 7.50 -9.67
N LEU A 101 1.12 6.80 -8.82
CA LEU A 101 -0.07 7.36 -8.18
C LEU A 101 0.29 8.53 -7.26
N ILE A 102 1.29 8.37 -6.38
CA ILE A 102 1.73 9.41 -5.43
C ILE A 102 2.18 10.66 -6.18
N ILE A 103 3.02 10.51 -7.22
CA ILE A 103 3.51 11.63 -8.02
C ILE A 103 2.35 12.30 -8.77
N GLY A 104 1.45 11.51 -9.37
CA GLY A 104 0.27 12.03 -10.07
C GLY A 104 -0.64 12.86 -9.15
N GLU A 105 -0.96 12.33 -7.98
CA GLU A 105 -1.77 13.02 -6.97
C GLU A 105 -1.08 14.29 -6.45
N LEU A 106 0.22 14.24 -6.19
CA LEU A 106 0.98 15.41 -5.75
C LEU A 106 0.95 16.54 -6.79
N ILE A 107 1.05 16.20 -8.07
CA ILE A 107 0.93 17.17 -9.17
C ILE A 107 -0.49 17.74 -9.24
N ILE A 108 -1.52 16.89 -9.23
CA ILE A 108 -2.93 17.31 -9.29
C ILE A 108 -3.25 18.24 -8.12
N TYR A 109 -2.89 17.86 -6.90
CA TYR A 109 -3.11 18.66 -5.69
C TYR A 109 -2.41 20.00 -5.76
N SER A 110 -1.12 20.03 -6.14
CA SER A 110 -0.33 21.26 -6.23
C SER A 110 -0.91 22.23 -7.26
N VAL A 111 -1.42 21.72 -8.38
CA VAL A 111 -2.10 22.53 -9.41
C VAL A 111 -3.45 23.02 -8.91
N ALA A 112 -4.25 22.16 -8.29
CA ALA A 112 -5.57 22.49 -7.78
C ALA A 112 -5.53 23.63 -6.76
N VAL A 113 -4.66 23.54 -5.75
CA VAL A 113 -4.56 24.58 -4.70
C VAL A 113 -4.04 25.91 -5.27
N LYS A 114 -3.19 25.88 -6.30
CA LYS A 114 -2.69 27.11 -6.94
C LYS A 114 -3.77 27.83 -7.75
N ILE A 115 -4.67 27.08 -8.39
CA ILE A 115 -5.76 27.65 -9.21
C ILE A 115 -6.94 28.05 -8.33
N PHE A 116 -7.26 27.22 -7.33
CA PHE A 116 -8.39 27.38 -6.42
C PHE A 116 -7.86 27.45 -4.97
N PRO A 117 -7.33 28.60 -4.53
CA PRO A 117 -6.74 28.71 -3.20
C PRO A 117 -7.80 28.50 -2.12
N ASN A 118 -7.56 27.52 -1.25
CA ASN A 118 -8.40 27.18 -0.12
C ASN A 118 -7.60 27.28 1.20
N PRO A 119 -8.08 28.04 2.22
CA PRO A 119 -7.40 28.13 3.52
C PRO A 119 -7.29 26.80 4.28
N TYR A 120 -8.16 25.80 4.03
CA TYR A 120 -8.06 24.48 4.66
C TYR A 120 -6.92 23.62 4.11
N ASP A 121 -6.45 23.91 2.89
CA ASP A 121 -5.37 23.15 2.23
C ASP A 121 -3.96 23.71 2.55
N ASP A 122 -3.90 24.78 3.35
CA ASP A 122 -2.64 25.41 3.78
C ASP A 122 -1.81 24.50 4.71
N PHE A 123 -2.44 23.45 5.28
CA PHE A 123 -1.77 22.50 6.17
C PHE A 123 -0.73 21.62 5.45
N MET A 124 -0.98 21.17 4.20
CA MET A 124 0.00 20.36 3.46
C MET A 124 1.09 21.21 2.78
N ILE A 125 0.74 22.43 2.38
CA ILE A 125 1.61 23.34 1.61
C ILE A 125 2.44 24.26 2.53
N ARG A 126 2.20 24.24 3.84
CA ARG A 126 2.92 25.07 4.80
C ARG A 126 4.44 24.96 4.58
N HIS A 127 5.04 26.12 4.31
CA HIS A 127 6.47 26.24 4.08
C HIS A 127 7.17 26.02 5.41
N PHE A 128 8.00 25.00 5.45
CA PHE A 128 8.84 24.71 6.59
C PHE A 128 10.15 25.46 6.42
N ASN A 129 10.59 26.14 7.49
CA ASN A 129 11.72 27.06 7.45
C ASN A 129 13.04 26.38 7.85
N SER A 130 13.02 25.12 8.29
CA SER A 130 14.22 24.39 8.70
C SER A 130 14.47 23.13 7.86
N VAL A 131 15.75 22.82 7.65
CA VAL A 131 16.20 21.60 6.96
C VAL A 131 15.65 20.34 7.62
N GLN A 132 15.58 20.33 8.96
CA GLN A 132 15.07 19.20 9.76
C GLN A 132 13.60 18.86 9.44
N GLN A 133 12.78 19.86 9.14
CA GLN A 133 11.37 19.66 8.79
C GLN A 133 11.18 19.07 7.38
N TYR A 134 12.09 19.34 6.44
CA TYR A 134 12.10 18.69 5.13
C TYR A 134 12.48 17.21 5.24
N PHE A 135 13.47 16.88 6.07
CA PHE A 135 13.82 15.49 6.37
C PHE A 135 12.64 14.74 6.97
N PHE A 136 11.92 15.35 7.91
CA PHE A 136 10.72 14.76 8.50
C PHE A 136 9.63 14.44 7.47
N LYS A 137 9.34 15.37 6.53
CA LYS A 137 8.39 15.08 5.42
C LYS A 137 8.84 13.89 4.56
N PHE A 138 10.13 13.81 4.27
CA PHE A 138 10.69 12.71 3.50
C PHE A 138 10.57 11.38 4.26
N GLU A 139 10.85 11.36 5.57
CA GLU A 139 10.67 10.17 6.41
C GLU A 139 9.22 9.72 6.49
N ILE A 140 8.26 10.65 6.59
CA ILE A 140 6.82 10.32 6.52
C ILE A 140 6.49 9.65 5.19
N LEU A 141 6.97 10.20 4.07
CA LEU A 141 6.72 9.64 2.74
C LEU A 141 7.33 8.23 2.59
N VAL A 142 8.55 8.03 3.09
CA VAL A 142 9.20 6.72 3.11
C VAL A 142 8.42 5.73 3.98
N THR A 143 8.03 6.16 5.18
CA THR A 143 7.23 5.35 6.12
C THR A 143 5.90 4.95 5.50
N PHE A 144 5.23 5.87 4.79
CA PHE A 144 3.98 5.60 4.09
C PHE A 144 4.16 4.53 3.01
N ILE A 145 5.17 4.66 2.14
CA ILE A 145 5.45 3.68 1.08
C ILE A 145 5.76 2.29 1.69
N LEU A 146 6.59 2.27 2.73
CA LEU A 146 6.93 1.02 3.43
C LEU A 146 5.71 0.40 4.13
N GLY A 147 4.85 1.22 4.74
CA GLY A 147 3.60 0.76 5.34
C GLY A 147 2.67 0.09 4.33
N VAL A 148 2.53 0.68 3.12
CA VAL A 148 1.77 0.06 2.03
C VAL A 148 2.39 -1.27 1.59
N LEU A 149 3.71 -1.33 1.44
CA LEU A 149 4.41 -2.58 1.10
C LEU A 149 4.22 -3.66 2.17
N LEU A 150 4.26 -3.28 3.45
CA LEU A 150 4.01 -4.19 4.57
C LEU A 150 2.59 -4.76 4.51
N ILE A 151 1.59 -3.91 4.26
CA ILE A 151 0.19 -4.33 4.10
C ILE A 151 0.07 -5.32 2.93
N TRP A 152 0.64 -5.00 1.76
CA TRP A 152 0.59 -5.91 0.61
C TRP A 152 1.29 -7.25 0.89
N ALA A 153 2.47 -7.24 1.51
CA ALA A 153 3.16 -8.46 1.89
C ALA A 153 2.35 -9.31 2.89
N GLY A 154 1.65 -8.66 3.82
CA GLY A 154 0.75 -9.30 4.78
C GLY A 154 -0.51 -9.88 4.13
N ILE A 155 -1.12 -9.17 3.18
CA ILE A 155 -2.27 -9.67 2.41
C ILE A 155 -1.87 -10.94 1.63
N SER A 156 -0.72 -10.92 0.95
CA SER A 156 -0.26 -12.10 0.22
C SER A 156 0.07 -13.28 1.15
N LEU A 157 0.60 -13.01 2.35
CA LEU A 157 0.82 -14.02 3.37
C LEU A 157 -0.50 -14.66 3.82
N LEU A 158 -1.51 -13.83 4.11
CA LEU A 158 -2.83 -14.30 4.50
C LEU A 158 -3.44 -15.20 3.42
N HIS A 159 -3.41 -14.77 2.16
CA HIS A 159 -3.95 -15.54 1.06
C HIS A 159 -3.24 -16.90 0.91
N LEU A 160 -1.90 -16.90 0.96
CA LEU A 160 -1.11 -18.14 0.88
C LEU A 160 -1.38 -19.10 2.04
N VAL A 161 -1.56 -18.59 3.26
CA VAL A 161 -1.89 -19.41 4.44
C VAL A 161 -3.31 -19.97 4.34
N ILE A 162 -4.27 -19.16 3.86
CA ILE A 162 -5.66 -19.60 3.65
C ILE A 162 -5.71 -20.70 2.59
N ASP A 163 -5.09 -20.50 1.43
CA ASP A 163 -5.02 -21.50 0.36
C ASP A 163 -4.37 -22.80 0.83
N TRP A 164 -3.34 -22.69 1.68
CA TRP A 164 -2.71 -23.85 2.30
C TRP A 164 -3.66 -24.60 3.25
N ILE A 165 -4.38 -23.89 4.12
CA ILE A 165 -5.33 -24.52 5.06
C ILE A 165 -6.55 -25.09 4.33
N ASP A 166 -7.06 -24.41 3.30
CA ASP A 166 -8.17 -24.87 2.45
C ASP A 166 -7.87 -26.25 1.82
N GLY A 167 -6.59 -26.57 1.58
CA GLY A 167 -6.15 -27.89 1.12
C GLY A 167 -6.36 -29.03 2.11
N PHE A 168 -6.44 -28.73 3.42
CA PHE A 168 -6.63 -29.72 4.48
C PHE A 168 -8.07 -29.81 4.99
N LEU A 169 -8.91 -28.82 4.68
CA LEU A 169 -10.28 -28.75 5.18
C LEU A 169 -11.28 -29.44 4.22
N PRO A 170 -12.23 -30.25 4.75
CA PRO A 170 -13.26 -30.90 3.94
C PRO A 170 -14.32 -29.92 3.39
N PHE A 171 -14.25 -28.63 3.74
CA PHE A 171 -15.24 -27.61 3.41
C PHE A 171 -14.89 -26.79 2.14
N LYS A 172 -14.06 -27.34 1.25
CA LYS A 172 -13.53 -26.70 0.02
C LYS A 172 -14.55 -25.86 -0.79
N ASN A 173 -15.83 -26.21 -0.73
CA ASN A 173 -16.90 -25.58 -1.52
C ASN A 173 -17.90 -24.70 -0.71
N GLN A 174 -17.73 -24.51 0.60
CA GLN A 174 -18.66 -23.70 1.40
C GLN A 174 -18.14 -22.27 1.59
N SER A 175 -18.85 -21.28 1.03
CA SER A 175 -18.47 -19.85 1.08
C SER A 175 -18.39 -19.30 2.51
N ILE A 176 -19.30 -19.71 3.39
CA ILE A 176 -19.33 -19.28 4.79
C ILE A 176 -18.12 -19.81 5.57
N GLY A 177 -17.72 -21.07 5.32
CA GLY A 177 -16.55 -21.67 5.96
C GLY A 177 -15.25 -20.94 5.62
N LYS A 178 -15.11 -20.47 4.37
CA LYS A 178 -13.95 -19.69 3.93
C LYS A 178 -13.86 -18.32 4.60
N ILE A 179 -14.98 -17.62 4.75
CA ILE A 179 -15.02 -16.31 5.44
C ILE A 179 -14.62 -16.48 6.91
N ILE A 180 -15.15 -17.50 7.59
CA ILE A 180 -14.80 -17.77 8.99
C ILE A 180 -13.30 -18.11 9.11
N LEU A 181 -12.78 -18.95 8.21
CA LEU A 181 -11.37 -19.29 8.18
C LEU A 181 -10.50 -18.03 7.99
N GLU A 182 -10.84 -17.16 7.04
CA GLU A 182 -10.12 -15.93 6.76
C GLU A 182 -10.07 -15.02 7.99
N VAL A 183 -11.20 -14.80 8.67
CA VAL A 183 -11.26 -14.01 9.92
C VAL A 183 -10.39 -14.62 11.03
N ILE A 184 -10.43 -15.94 11.21
CA ILE A 184 -9.63 -16.64 12.23
C ILE A 184 -8.13 -16.51 11.91
N VAL A 185 -7.74 -16.73 10.66
CA VAL A 185 -6.34 -16.66 10.22
C VAL A 185 -5.80 -15.24 10.37
N VAL A 186 -6.57 -14.22 9.99
CA VAL A 186 -6.23 -12.81 10.23
C VAL A 186 -6.03 -12.55 11.72
N GLY A 187 -6.96 -13.00 12.56
CA GLY A 187 -6.86 -12.84 14.01
C GLY A 187 -5.58 -13.47 14.59
N ILE A 188 -5.30 -14.73 14.25
CA ILE A 188 -4.14 -15.47 14.74
C ILE A 188 -2.83 -14.82 14.28
N LEU A 189 -2.72 -14.41 13.01
CA LEU A 189 -1.50 -13.80 12.49
C LEU A 189 -1.28 -12.36 12.99
N SER A 190 -2.35 -11.65 13.35
CA SER A 190 -2.27 -10.28 13.89
C SER A 190 -1.75 -10.26 15.32
N VAL A 191 -1.99 -11.30 16.12
CA VAL A 191 -1.56 -11.39 17.54
C VAL A 191 -0.04 -11.27 17.71
N PRO A 192 0.81 -12.11 17.08
CA PRO A 192 2.26 -12.00 17.23
C PRO A 192 2.78 -10.67 16.69
N PHE A 193 2.20 -10.18 15.58
CA PHE A 193 2.55 -8.87 15.02
C PHE A 193 2.32 -7.75 16.03
N LYS A 194 1.14 -7.72 16.66
CA LYS A 194 0.78 -6.75 17.69
C LYS A 194 1.73 -6.86 18.89
N ILE A 195 1.83 -8.04 19.51
CA ILE A 195 2.60 -8.25 20.76
C ILE A 195 4.07 -7.86 20.56
N ILE A 196 4.68 -8.31 19.47
CA ILE A 196 6.10 -8.03 19.20
C ILE A 196 6.29 -6.52 18.94
N THR A 197 5.44 -5.92 18.12
CA THR A 197 5.57 -4.50 17.77
C THR A 197 5.33 -3.60 18.97
N GLU A 198 4.30 -3.87 19.77
CA GLU A 198 3.98 -3.14 21.00
C GLU A 198 5.13 -3.22 22.01
N ASN A 199 5.65 -4.42 22.28
CA ASN A 199 6.80 -4.59 23.19
C ASN A 199 8.06 -3.86 22.70
N ILE A 200 8.32 -3.86 21.38
CA ILE A 200 9.45 -3.13 20.81
C ILE A 200 9.23 -1.62 20.99
N PHE A 201 8.04 -1.10 20.68
CA PHE A 201 7.73 0.31 20.87
C PHE A 201 7.82 0.74 22.33
N ASP A 202 7.36 -0.08 23.27
CA ASP A 202 7.47 0.19 24.70
C ASP A 202 8.92 0.28 25.15
N ILE A 203 9.79 -0.65 24.71
CA ILE A 203 11.23 -0.60 25.01
C ILE A 203 11.89 0.66 24.41
N LEU A 204 11.47 1.07 23.20
CA LEU A 204 12.06 2.22 22.52
C LEU A 204 11.54 3.57 23.08
N THR A 205 10.31 3.61 23.60
CA THR A 205 9.69 4.83 24.15
C THR A 205 10.03 5.06 25.62
N THR A 206 10.24 4.00 26.41
CA THR A 206 10.54 4.08 27.85
C THR A 206 11.84 4.80 28.21
N GLY A 207 12.75 5.04 27.25
CA GLY A 207 13.98 5.81 27.46
C GLY A 207 14.07 7.15 26.72
N ASN A 208 13.23 7.40 25.71
CA ASN A 208 13.39 8.48 24.72
C ASN A 208 12.13 9.31 24.45
N ALA A 209 11.04 9.13 25.21
CA ALA A 209 9.84 9.97 25.07
C ALA A 209 10.05 11.37 25.70
N GLY A 210 10.93 12.18 25.11
CA GLY A 210 11.08 13.59 25.44
C GLY A 210 10.13 14.46 24.63
N ASN A 211 9.74 15.62 25.19
CA ASN A 211 8.81 16.57 24.59
C ASN A 211 9.44 17.37 23.42
N THR A 212 10.45 16.85 22.74
CA THR A 212 11.19 17.57 21.70
C THR A 212 10.96 16.97 20.31
N PHE A 213 10.94 17.84 19.29
CA PHE A 213 10.80 17.43 17.89
C PHE A 213 11.90 16.47 17.41
N THR A 214 13.09 16.51 18.03
CA THR A 214 14.19 15.59 17.72
C THR A 214 13.87 14.17 18.19
N ASP A 215 13.20 14.02 19.34
CA ASP A 215 12.77 12.72 19.86
C ASP A 215 11.70 12.08 18.95
N GLU A 216 10.78 12.90 18.41
CA GLU A 216 9.78 12.46 17.44
C GLU A 216 10.40 11.92 16.14
N ILE A 217 11.44 12.60 15.63
CA ILE A 217 12.18 12.14 14.45
C ILE A 217 12.86 10.81 14.74
N HIS A 218 13.54 10.68 15.88
CA HIS A 218 14.21 9.43 16.25
C HIS A 218 13.22 8.25 16.37
N LEU A 219 12.06 8.48 16.96
CA LEU A 219 10.98 7.49 17.02
C LEU A 219 10.49 7.07 15.64
N LEU A 220 10.32 8.03 14.71
CA LEU A 220 9.92 7.74 13.33
C LEU A 220 10.99 6.93 12.61
N SER A 221 12.27 7.31 12.69
CA SER A 221 13.37 6.58 12.06
C SER A 221 13.49 5.15 12.60
N MET A 222 13.27 4.94 13.91
CA MET A 222 13.22 3.59 14.50
C MET A 222 12.01 2.79 14.00
N GLY A 223 10.84 3.42 13.88
CA GLY A 223 9.64 2.82 13.29
C GLY A 223 9.88 2.31 11.86
N ILE A 224 10.62 3.07 11.04
CA ILE A 224 11.01 2.65 9.69
C ILE A 224 11.81 1.33 9.73
N VAL A 225 12.77 1.20 10.65
CA VAL A 225 13.57 -0.03 10.80
C VAL A 225 12.68 -1.22 11.15
N ILE A 226 11.75 -1.05 12.09
CA ILE A 226 10.80 -2.11 12.50
C ILE A 226 9.95 -2.56 11.30
N VAL A 227 9.43 -1.61 10.52
CA VAL A 227 8.64 -1.92 9.31
C VAL A 227 9.46 -2.69 8.29
N ILE A 228 10.73 -2.30 8.05
CA ILE A 228 11.63 -3.03 7.14
C ILE A 228 11.84 -4.47 7.61
N VAL A 229 12.10 -4.67 8.91
CA VAL A 229 12.27 -6.02 9.47
C VAL A 229 11.01 -6.86 9.23
N TRP A 230 9.82 -6.32 9.47
CA TRP A 230 8.57 -7.03 9.22
C TRP A 230 8.34 -7.35 7.74
N ILE A 231 8.65 -6.43 6.83
CA ILE A 231 8.60 -6.70 5.39
C ILE A 231 9.52 -7.88 5.04
N LEU A 232 10.74 -7.90 5.57
CA LEU A 232 11.68 -9.00 5.32
C LEU A 232 11.16 -10.33 5.86
N VAL A 233 10.55 -10.33 7.05
CA VAL A 233 9.91 -11.53 7.62
C VAL A 233 8.78 -12.01 6.71
N PHE A 234 7.82 -11.15 6.35
CA PHE A 234 6.68 -11.54 5.50
C PHE A 234 7.11 -12.01 4.12
N VAL A 235 8.05 -11.31 3.47
CA VAL A 235 8.59 -11.74 2.16
C VAL A 235 9.26 -13.10 2.29
N SER A 236 10.06 -13.33 3.33
CA SER A 236 10.75 -14.60 3.53
C SER A 236 9.76 -15.74 3.77
N THR A 237 8.72 -15.51 4.57
CA THR A 237 7.66 -16.50 4.83
C THR A 237 6.84 -16.76 3.58
N ASN A 238 6.47 -15.74 2.80
CA ASN A 238 5.77 -15.89 1.52
C ASN A 238 6.56 -16.77 0.56
N LEU A 239 7.85 -16.48 0.37
CA LEU A 239 8.73 -17.26 -0.50
C LEU A 239 8.91 -18.70 0.01
N TYR A 240 8.97 -18.90 1.34
CA TYR A 240 9.05 -20.24 1.93
C TYR A 240 7.78 -21.06 1.65
N ILE A 241 6.60 -20.48 1.87
CA ILE A 241 5.32 -21.15 1.60
C ILE A 241 5.18 -21.47 0.11
N MET A 242 5.48 -20.50 -0.77
CA MET A 242 5.43 -20.70 -2.22
C MET A 242 6.38 -21.84 -2.64
N ASN A 243 7.66 -21.81 -2.27
CA ASN A 243 8.62 -22.83 -2.70
C ASN A 243 8.32 -24.24 -2.15
N ARG A 244 7.73 -24.35 -0.96
CA ARG A 244 7.49 -25.65 -0.32
C ARG A 244 6.14 -26.27 -0.68
N TRP A 245 5.15 -25.45 -1.07
CA TRP A 245 3.77 -25.90 -1.28
C TRP A 245 3.22 -25.62 -2.69
N SER A 246 3.91 -24.85 -3.55
CA SER A 246 3.51 -24.67 -4.97
C SER A 246 3.67 -25.94 -5.82
N GLU A 247 4.29 -27.00 -5.30
CA GLU A 247 4.38 -28.29 -5.98
C GLU A 247 3.04 -29.06 -6.05
N THR A 248 1.96 -28.59 -5.42
CA THR A 248 0.65 -29.27 -5.43
C THR A 248 -0.36 -28.69 -6.43
N THR A 249 0.02 -28.70 -7.71
CA THR A 249 -0.86 -29.09 -8.82
C THR A 249 0.03 -29.53 -10.00
N LYS A 250 0.56 -30.76 -9.93
CA LYS A 250 0.89 -31.55 -11.12
C LYS A 250 -0.24 -32.52 -11.37
#